data_AF-A0A2Z7D6J9-F1
#
_entry.id   AF-A0A2Z7D6J9-F1
#
_cell.length_a   1.000
_cell.length_b   1.000
_cell.length_c   1.000
_cell.angle_alpha   90.00
_cell.angle_beta   90.00
_cell.angle_gamma   90.00
#
_symmetry.space_group_name_H-M   'P 1'
#
loop_
_entity.id
_entity.type
_entity.pdbx_description
1 polymer ?
#
loop_
_entity_poly.entity_id
_entity_poly.type
_entity_poly.pdbx_seq_one_letter_code
_entity_poly.pdbx_strand_id
1 'polypeptide(L)'
;MAATQACKEAIWIQRLLEELGHKQEMVTLFCDSQSDLHIARNPAFHSRTKHIGVQYHFVRDVVEEGSVDMQKIHTKDNIADYLTKPVNTDKFEWCRSSCGLAEI
;
A
#
# COMPACT_ATOMS: atom_id res chain seq x y z
N MET A 1 -0.01 11.24 -0.08
CA MET A 1 -0.27 10.14 -1.02
C MET A 1 -0.62 8.90 -0.22
N ALA A 2 -1.61 8.11 -0.64
CA ALA A 2 -2.06 6.91 0.10
C ALA A 2 -0.90 5.91 0.28
N ALA A 3 -0.12 5.67 -0.78
CA ALA A 3 1.06 4.81 -0.72
C ALA A 3 2.10 5.24 0.34
N THR A 4 2.31 6.55 0.56
CA THR A 4 3.22 7.02 1.61
C THR A 4 2.73 6.64 3.01
N GLN A 5 1.44 6.78 3.29
CA GLN A 5 0.90 6.41 4.60
C GLN A 5 0.92 4.89 4.78
N ALA A 6 0.53 4.13 3.74
CA ALA A 6 0.62 2.67 3.75
C ALA A 6 2.06 2.17 4.00
N CYS A 7 3.07 2.79 3.39
CA CYS A 7 4.48 2.45 3.64
C CYS A 7 4.90 2.76 5.09
N LYS A 8 4.47 3.90 5.65
CA LYS A 8 4.76 4.24 7.06
C LYS A 8 4.12 3.25 8.02
N GLU A 9 2.86 2.90 7.79
CA GLU A 9 2.13 1.92 8.60
C GLU A 9 2.74 0.52 8.48
N ALA A 10 3.13 0.08 7.27
CA ALA A 10 3.81 -1.18 7.05
C ALA A 10 5.12 -1.29 7.86
N ILE A 11 5.97 -0.26 7.81
CA ILE A 11 7.21 -0.21 8.59
C ILE A 11 6.91 -0.20 10.09
N TRP A 12 5.89 0.55 10.51
CA TRP A 12 5.51 0.60 11.93
C TRP A 12 5.05 -0.78 12.43
N ILE A 13 4.20 -1.48 11.68
CA ILE A 13 3.75 -2.84 12.00
C ILE A 13 4.95 -3.80 12.01
N GLN A 14 5.85 -3.72 11.03
CA GLN A 14 7.06 -4.55 10.98
C GLN A 14 7.92 -4.37 12.24
N ARG A 15 8.13 -3.13 12.69
CA ARG A 15 8.89 -2.83 13.92
C ARG A 15 8.17 -3.34 15.17
N LEU A 16 6.85 -3.13 15.25
CA LEU A 16 6.06 -3.64 16.36
C LEU A 16 6.15 -5.18 16.45
N LEU A 17 6.05 -5.87 15.31
CA LEU A 17 6.17 -7.32 15.27
C LEU A 17 7.59 -7.76 15.65
N GLU A 18 8.64 -7.04 15.24
CA GLU A 18 10.02 -7.32 15.66
C GLU A 18 10.20 -7.19 17.18
N GLU A 19 9.62 -6.17 17.82
CA GLU A 19 9.62 -6.04 19.29
C GLU A 19 8.88 -7.19 19.99
N LEU A 20 7.87 -7.77 19.34
CA LEU A 20 7.16 -8.95 19.82
C LEU A 20 7.85 -10.28 19.49
N GLY A 21 9.05 -10.25 18.88
CA GLY A 21 9.82 -11.43 18.51
C GLY A 21 9.45 -12.06 17.16
N HIS A 22 8.63 -11.37 16.36
CA HIS A 22 8.14 -11.80 15.05
C HIS A 22 8.75 -10.95 13.91
N LYS A 23 10.07 -11.00 13.74
CA LYS A 23 10.76 -10.25 12.68
C LYS A 23 10.20 -10.60 11.29
N GLN A 24 9.76 -9.58 10.55
CA GLN A 24 9.37 -9.70 9.15
C GLN A 24 10.48 -9.07 8.30
N GLU A 25 10.96 -9.77 7.27
CA GLU A 25 12.03 -9.23 6.40
C GLU A 25 11.49 -8.19 5.42
N MET A 26 10.26 -8.37 4.94
CA MET A 26 9.64 -7.54 3.90
C MET A 26 8.12 -7.54 4.08
N VAL A 27 7.48 -6.40 3.77
CA VAL A 27 6.02 -6.29 3.75
C VAL A 27 5.52 -6.07 2.32
N THR A 28 4.65 -6.95 1.83
CA THR A 28 3.99 -6.75 0.54
C THR A 28 2.85 -5.75 0.68
N LEU A 29 2.91 -4.65 -0.08
CA LEU A 29 1.85 -3.66 -0.19
C LEU A 29 1.20 -3.73 -1.58
N PHE A 30 -0.09 -4.02 -1.61
CA PHE A 30 -0.88 -4.02 -2.84
C PHE A 30 -1.36 -2.61 -3.18
N CYS A 31 -1.14 -2.17 -4.42
CA CYS A 31 -1.51 -0.87 -4.92
C CYS A 31 -2.13 -0.98 -6.32
N ASP A 32 -3.28 -0.33 -6.55
CA ASP A 32 -3.92 -0.27 -7.86
C ASP A 32 -3.53 0.99 -8.66
N SER A 33 -3.08 2.04 -7.95
CA SER A 33 -2.60 3.30 -8.51
C SER A 33 -1.33 3.10 -9.36
N GLN A 34 -1.47 3.26 -10.68
CA GLN A 34 -0.32 3.20 -11.59
C GLN A 34 0.69 4.32 -11.35
N SER A 35 0.25 5.50 -10.88
CA SER A 35 1.18 6.58 -10.54
C SER A 35 2.04 6.20 -9.35
N ASP A 36 1.46 5.58 -8.33
CA ASP A 36 2.18 5.22 -7.10
C ASP A 36 3.17 4.08 -7.38
N LEU A 37 2.76 3.10 -8.20
CA LEU A 37 3.65 2.03 -8.68
C LEU A 37 4.79 2.56 -9.54
N HIS A 38 4.53 3.55 -10.40
CA HIS A 38 5.58 4.19 -11.19
C HIS A 38 6.57 4.94 -10.29
N ILE A 39 6.04 5.66 -9.29
CA ILE A 39 6.84 6.36 -8.29
C ILE A 39 7.75 5.40 -7.52
N ALA A 40 7.23 4.24 -7.11
CA ALA A 40 8.00 3.25 -6.36
C ALA A 40 9.11 2.59 -7.19
N ARG A 41 8.94 2.46 -8.51
CA ARG A 41 9.81 1.63 -9.37
C ARG A 41 10.71 2.39 -10.34
N ASN A 42 10.46 3.67 -10.60
CA ASN A 42 11.13 4.39 -11.68
C ASN A 42 11.88 5.63 -11.18
N PRO A 43 13.23 5.65 -11.22
CA PRO A 43 14.02 6.80 -10.79
C PRO A 43 13.98 8.00 -11.76
N ALA A 44 13.41 7.84 -12.96
CA ALA A 44 13.32 8.89 -13.99
C ALA A 44 12.24 9.92 -13.65
N PHE A 45 12.59 10.94 -12.86
CA PHE A 45 11.65 11.97 -12.43
C PHE A 45 11.40 13.01 -13.54
N HIS A 46 10.13 13.21 -13.90
CA HIS A 46 9.66 14.36 -14.68
C HIS A 46 9.35 15.53 -13.73
N SER A 47 9.73 16.74 -14.12
CA SER A 47 9.74 18.01 -13.35
C SER A 47 8.40 18.50 -12.73
N ARG A 48 7.32 17.71 -12.73
CA ARG A 48 5.96 18.14 -12.36
C ARG A 48 5.52 17.89 -10.91
N THR A 49 6.34 17.27 -10.04
CA THR A 49 5.92 16.86 -8.68
C THR A 49 6.78 17.47 -7.56
N LYS A 50 7.18 18.73 -7.71
CA LYS A 50 8.05 19.45 -6.75
C LYS A 50 7.44 19.59 -5.34
N HIS A 51 6.10 19.60 -5.22
CA HIS A 51 5.40 19.76 -3.93
C HIS A 51 5.25 18.47 -3.11
N ILE A 52 5.52 17.30 -3.70
CA ILE A 52 5.42 16.01 -3.01
C ILE A 52 6.76 15.25 -2.94
N GLY A 53 7.87 15.92 -3.25
CA GLY A 53 9.19 15.28 -3.37
C GLY A 53 9.58 14.43 -2.16
N VAL A 54 9.31 14.90 -0.94
CA VAL A 54 9.61 14.13 0.29
C VAL A 54 8.81 12.82 0.36
N GLN A 55 7.52 12.85 0.01
CA GLN A 55 6.66 11.67 0.01
C GLN A 55 7.06 10.67 -1.08
N TYR A 56 7.51 11.19 -2.22
CA TYR A 56 8.04 10.41 -3.33
C TYR A 56 9.33 9.68 -2.95
N HIS A 57 10.33 10.43 -2.48
CA HIS A 57 11.62 9.87 -2.09
C HIS A 57 11.43 8.81 -1.01
N PHE A 58 10.62 9.09 0.01
CA PHE A 58 10.33 8.11 1.05
C PHE A 58 9.79 6.78 0.52
N VAL A 59 8.75 6.80 -0.33
CA VAL A 59 8.16 5.54 -0.84
C VAL A 59 9.18 4.76 -1.67
N ARG A 60 9.91 5.46 -2.54
CA ARG A 60 10.94 4.82 -3.36
C ARG A 60 12.06 4.24 -2.51
N ASP A 61 12.59 5.01 -1.56
CA ASP A 61 13.74 4.59 -0.74
C ASP A 61 13.37 3.35 0.10
N VAL A 62 12.15 3.27 0.63
CA VAL A 62 11.65 2.09 1.38
C VAL A 62 11.49 0.86 0.47
N VAL A 63 11.09 1.05 -0.78
CA VAL A 63 10.96 -0.05 -1.76
C VAL A 63 12.35 -0.50 -2.26
N GLU A 64 13.27 0.44 -2.50
CA GLU A 64 14.65 0.16 -2.90
C GLU A 64 15.44 -0.53 -1.78
N GLU A 65 15.19 -0.18 -0.52
CA GLU A 65 15.75 -0.86 0.66
C GLU A 65 15.25 -2.32 0.78
N GLY A 66 14.11 -2.65 0.17
CA GLY A 66 13.49 -3.97 0.24
C GLY A 66 12.61 -4.18 1.48
N SER A 67 12.44 -3.16 2.32
CA SER A 67 11.53 -3.18 3.48
C SER A 67 10.08 -3.38 3.06
N VAL A 68 9.70 -2.84 1.89
CA VAL A 68 8.36 -2.97 1.29
C VAL A 68 8.46 -3.45 -0.15
N ASP A 69 7.67 -4.46 -0.50
CA ASP A 69 7.44 -4.86 -1.89
C ASP A 69 6.10 -4.33 -2.37
N MET A 70 6.13 -3.33 -3.25
CA MET A 70 4.91 -2.75 -3.80
C MET A 70 4.44 -3.51 -5.04
N GLN A 71 3.34 -4.23 -4.90
CA GLN A 71 2.74 -5.05 -5.96
C GLN A 71 1.48 -4.43 -6.54
N LYS A 72 1.27 -4.66 -7.85
CA LYS A 72 0.07 -4.22 -8.53
C LYS A 72 -1.10 -5.14 -8.14
N ILE A 73 -2.23 -4.54 -7.79
CA ILE A 73 -3.52 -5.24 -7.69
C ILE A 73 -4.52 -4.57 -8.63
N HIS A 74 -5.48 -5.35 -9.13
CA HIS A 74 -6.57 -4.79 -9.92
C HIS A 74 -7.59 -4.12 -8.99
N THR A 75 -8.15 -2.96 -9.37
CA THR A 75 -9.14 -2.21 -8.56
C THR A 75 -10.33 -3.08 -8.13
N LYS A 76 -10.78 -4.02 -8.98
CA LYS A 76 -11.84 -4.98 -8.61
C LYS A 76 -11.44 -5.96 -7.51
N ASP A 77 -10.16 -6.19 -7.29
CA ASP A 77 -9.62 -7.12 -6.29
C ASP A 77 -9.04 -6.36 -5.09
N ASN A 78 -8.93 -5.03 -5.17
CA ASN A 78 -8.51 -4.20 -4.06
C ASN A 78 -9.63 -4.10 -3.01
N ILE A 79 -9.39 -4.64 -1.83
CA ILE A 79 -10.33 -4.61 -0.71
C ILE A 79 -10.33 -3.23 -0.03
N ALA A 80 -9.19 -2.51 -0.04
CA ALA A 80 -9.06 -1.19 0.56
C ALA A 80 -9.96 -0.13 -0.11
N ASP A 81 -10.38 -0.37 -1.36
CA ASP A 81 -11.33 0.49 -2.05
C ASP A 81 -12.68 0.58 -1.34
N TYR A 82 -13.14 -0.49 -0.71
CA TYR A 82 -14.37 -0.46 0.08
C TYR A 82 -14.26 0.49 1.30
N LEU A 83 -13.07 0.63 1.88
CA LEU A 83 -12.84 1.52 3.03
C LEU A 83 -12.69 3.00 2.62
N THR A 84 -12.45 3.27 1.34
CA THR A 84 -12.07 4.62 0.87
C THR A 84 -13.02 5.21 -0.18
N LYS A 85 -13.92 4.41 -0.75
CA LYS A 85 -14.84 4.81 -1.82
C LYS A 85 -16.25 4.29 -1.57
N PRO A 86 -17.29 4.99 -2.04
CA PRO A 86 -18.62 4.39 -2.17
C PRO A 86 -18.56 3.24 -3.19
N VAL A 87 -19.02 2.06 -2.79
CA VAL A 87 -19.11 0.86 -3.63
C VAL A 87 -20.55 0.37 -3.73
N ASN A 88 -20.86 -0.43 -4.74
CA ASN A 88 -22.17 -1.06 -4.89
C ASN A 88 -22.32 -2.25 -3.92
N THR A 89 -23.54 -2.77 -3.81
CA THR A 89 -23.88 -3.89 -2.91
C THR A 89 -23.04 -5.13 -3.19
N ASP A 90 -22.85 -5.50 -4.46
CA ASP A 90 -22.08 -6.70 -4.82
C ASP A 90 -20.62 -6.62 -4.35
N LYS A 91 -19.97 -5.46 -4.57
CA LYS A 91 -18.59 -5.21 -4.14
C LYS A 91 -18.51 -5.13 -2.61
N PHE A 92 -19.53 -4.58 -1.96
CA PHE A 92 -19.63 -4.57 -0.50
C PHE A 92 -19.68 -5.98 0.08
N GLU A 93 -20.56 -6.84 -0.43
CA GLU A 93 -20.73 -8.22 0.05
C GLU A 93 -19.47 -9.06 -0.19
N TRP A 94 -18.84 -8.90 -1.35
CA TRP A 94 -17.57 -9.52 -1.66
C TRP A 94 -16.47 -9.06 -0.68
N CYS A 95 -16.31 -7.74 -0.47
CA CYS A 95 -15.29 -7.21 0.46
C CYS A 95 -15.55 -7.66 1.90
N ARG A 96 -16.81 -7.63 2.36
CA ARG A 96 -17.20 -8.09 3.70
C ARG A 96 -16.77 -9.53 3.95
N SER A 97 -17.02 -10.40 2.97
CA SER A 97 -16.62 -11.81 3.03
C SER A 97 -15.10 -11.96 3.00
N SER A 98 -14.41 -11.25 2.11
CA SER A 98 -12.95 -11.30 1.95
C SER A 98 -12.18 -10.75 3.15
N CYS A 99 -12.75 -9.81 3.92
CA CYS A 99 -12.15 -9.29 5.16
C CYS A 99 -12.36 -10.20 6.38
N GLY A 100 -13.09 -11.32 6.26
CA GLY A 100 -13.50 -12.11 7.42
C GLY A 100 -14.52 -11.40 8.32
N LEU A 101 -15.28 -10.44 7.76
CA LEU A 101 -16.36 -9.71 8.46
C LEU A 101 -17.75 -10.33 8.20
N ALA A 102 -17.80 -11.46 7.51
CA ALA A 102 -19.02 -12.28 7.45
C ALA A 102 -19.18 -13.04 8.78
N GLU A 103 -20.42 -13.11 9.28
CA GLU A 103 -20.78 -13.71 10.57
C GLU A 103 -20.25 -15.15 10.72
N ILE A 104 -19.86 -15.51 11.95
CA ILE A 104 -19.55 -16.88 12.40
C ILE A 104 -20.87 -17.65 12.57
#